data_AF-A0A535HNJ2-F1
#
_entry.id   AF-A0A535HNJ2-F1
#
_cell.length_a   1.000
_cell.length_b   1.000
_cell.length_c   1.000
_cell.angle_alpha   90.00
_cell.angle_beta   90.00
_cell.angle_gamma   90.00
#
_symmetry.space_group_name_H-M   'P 1'
#
loop_
_entity.id
_entity.type
_entity.pdbx_description
1 polymer ?
#
loop_
_entity_poly.entity_id
_entity_poly.type
_entity_poly.pdbx_seq_one_letter_code
_entity_poly.pdbx_strand_id
1 'polypeptide(L)'
;MGARIAWVIAVTIAVVLDGCGGAAGTRLPVSLLGLPTAPAPPQLGATTLATSPDGGIYRNPDPTQVILVGGVDGRAVAARLGGAAPEWVRLGRLGDFAVVGLRLHNAGKAGSDPELDDLQVASDLAPAAADAGPLRHYYHPTFPLAALATAPINGQCGVHLDPGQSALVLLLYPPLRPSASIVWGRYQDFALTLPHGGAVPADAGDLFGARCTPPQPPPA
;
A
#
# COMPACT_ATOMS: atom_id res chain seq x y z
N MET A 1 53.78 -31.15 -10.17
CA MET A 1 52.91 -31.07 -8.96
C MET A 1 52.84 -29.59 -8.59
N GLY A 2 51.81 -28.79 -8.86
CA GLY A 2 50.37 -29.01 -8.85
C GLY A 2 49.79 -27.92 -7.95
N ALA A 3 49.61 -26.71 -8.48
CA ALA A 3 49.15 -25.52 -7.77
C ALA A 3 47.66 -25.62 -7.36
N ARG A 4 47.30 -25.11 -6.19
CA ARG A 4 45.93 -24.76 -5.73
C ARG A 4 46.07 -23.53 -4.82
N ILE A 5 45.86 -22.28 -5.26
CA ILE A 5 44.57 -21.56 -5.49
C ILE A 5 43.66 -21.75 -4.26
N ALA A 6 43.76 -20.88 -3.24
CA ALA A 6 43.05 -19.59 -3.06
C ALA A 6 41.51 -19.75 -2.96
N TRP A 7 40.90 -19.17 -1.91
CA TRP A 7 39.75 -18.25 -1.95
C TRP A 7 39.28 -17.99 -0.50
N VAL A 8 39.71 -16.86 0.05
CA VAL A 8 39.08 -16.22 1.21
C VAL A 8 37.94 -15.39 0.63
N ILE A 9 36.69 -15.82 0.84
CA ILE A 9 35.51 -15.04 0.44
C ILE A 9 35.25 -14.03 1.54
N ALA A 10 35.76 -12.81 1.35
CA ALA A 10 35.30 -11.64 2.07
C ALA A 10 33.94 -11.23 1.47
N VAL A 11 32.85 -11.50 2.19
CA VAL A 11 31.52 -10.98 1.85
C VAL A 11 31.49 -9.52 2.26
N THR A 12 31.82 -8.64 1.32
CA THR A 12 31.56 -7.20 1.45
C THR A 12 30.06 -6.99 1.24
N ILE A 13 29.30 -6.92 2.33
CA ILE A 13 27.92 -6.41 2.29
C ILE A 13 28.02 -4.92 1.98
N ALA A 14 27.85 -4.57 0.70
CA ALA A 14 27.53 -3.22 0.31
C ALA A 14 26.08 -2.96 0.75
N VAL A 15 25.92 -2.47 1.99
CA VAL A 15 24.71 -1.72 2.36
C VAL A 15 24.74 -0.47 1.50
N VAL A 16 23.91 -0.45 0.46
CA VAL A 16 23.59 0.79 -0.24
C VAL A 16 22.90 1.67 0.78
N LEU A 17 23.62 2.70 1.21
CA LEU A 17 23.08 3.87 1.87
C LEU A 17 22.16 4.58 0.85
N ASP A 18 20.88 4.22 0.83
CA ASP A 18 19.82 5.22 0.62
C ASP A 18 19.83 6.04 1.93
N GLY A 19 20.61 7.12 2.05
CA GLY A 19 20.49 8.29 1.21
C GLY A 19 19.39 9.16 1.82
N CYS A 20 19.76 10.01 2.79
CA CYS A 20 18.90 11.08 3.26
C CYS A 20 18.43 11.92 2.07
N GLY A 21 17.14 11.92 1.76
CA GLY A 21 16.55 12.72 0.69
C GLY A 21 15.61 11.88 -0.18
N GLY A 22 14.31 12.18 -0.11
CA GLY A 22 13.30 11.48 -0.88
C GLY A 22 13.53 11.53 -2.40
N ALA A 23 12.82 10.63 -3.08
CA ALA A 23 12.66 10.50 -4.53
C ALA A 23 13.69 9.65 -5.28
N ALA A 24 13.43 8.33 -5.30
CA ALA A 24 13.40 7.54 -6.53
C ALA A 24 12.49 6.30 -6.34
N GLY A 25 11.21 6.51 -6.01
CA GLY A 25 10.23 5.42 -6.01
C GLY A 25 10.11 4.83 -7.41
N THR A 26 10.03 3.51 -7.52
CA THR A 26 9.75 2.85 -8.81
C THR A 26 8.45 3.40 -9.37
N ARG A 27 8.47 3.89 -10.61
CA ARG A 27 7.25 4.32 -11.31
C ARG A 27 6.62 3.16 -12.06
N LEU A 28 5.31 2.99 -11.93
CA LEU A 28 4.52 1.95 -12.56
C LEU A 28 3.35 2.58 -13.32
N PRO A 29 3.17 2.31 -14.62
CA PRO A 29 2.00 2.80 -15.32
C PRO A 29 0.74 2.13 -14.77
N VAL A 30 -0.32 2.90 -14.52
CA VAL A 30 -1.59 2.37 -14.00
C VAL A 30 -2.18 1.28 -14.90
N SER A 31 -1.92 1.36 -16.22
CA SER A 31 -2.35 0.37 -17.21
C SER A 31 -1.78 -1.03 -16.97
N LEU A 32 -0.66 -1.14 -16.26
CA LEU A 32 -0.08 -2.42 -15.86
C LEU A 32 -0.98 -3.20 -14.91
N LEU A 33 -1.81 -2.51 -14.13
CA LEU A 33 -2.60 -3.12 -13.07
C LEU A 33 -3.86 -3.81 -13.60
N GLY A 34 -4.23 -3.57 -14.87
CA GLY A 34 -5.44 -4.13 -15.46
C GLY A 34 -6.73 -3.68 -14.76
N LEU A 35 -6.69 -2.55 -14.05
CA LEU A 35 -7.81 -2.04 -13.28
C LEU A 35 -8.87 -1.39 -14.17
N PRO A 36 -10.17 -1.47 -13.81
CA PRO A 36 -11.21 -0.71 -14.48
C PRO A 36 -10.91 0.79 -14.43
N THR A 37 -11.10 1.48 -15.56
CA THR A 37 -10.91 2.92 -15.66
C THR A 37 -12.23 3.63 -15.97
N ALA A 38 -12.39 4.84 -15.44
CA ALA A 38 -13.51 5.71 -15.74
C ALA A 38 -13.05 7.19 -15.75
N PRO A 39 -13.64 8.07 -16.57
CA PRO A 39 -13.33 9.50 -16.54
C PRO A 39 -13.66 10.14 -15.19
N ALA A 40 -14.77 9.72 -14.58
CA ALA A 40 -15.20 10.13 -13.25
C ALA A 40 -15.59 8.90 -12.44
N PRO A 41 -14.65 8.29 -11.70
CA PRO A 41 -14.94 7.14 -10.86
C PRO A 41 -16.01 7.45 -9.81
N PRO A 42 -16.97 6.54 -9.57
CA PRO A 42 -17.96 6.72 -8.52
C PRO A 42 -17.31 6.59 -7.14
N GLN A 43 -17.88 7.28 -6.16
CA GLN A 43 -17.51 7.10 -4.77
C GLN A 43 -18.21 5.87 -4.20
N LEU A 44 -17.44 4.92 -3.65
CA LEU A 44 -17.93 3.73 -2.95
C LEU A 44 -18.12 3.99 -1.45
N GLY A 45 -17.31 4.88 -0.90
CA GLY A 45 -17.36 5.31 0.50
C GLY A 45 -16.48 6.52 0.73
N ALA A 46 -16.60 7.17 1.88
CA ALA A 46 -15.75 8.28 2.25
C ALA A 46 -15.47 8.28 3.75
N THR A 47 -14.31 8.81 4.10
CA THR A 47 -13.85 9.06 5.46
C THR A 47 -12.93 10.29 5.44
N THR A 48 -12.41 10.68 6.59
CA THR A 48 -11.38 11.71 6.71
C THR A 48 -10.22 11.11 7.49
N LEU A 49 -9.03 11.08 6.89
CA LEU A 49 -7.80 10.82 7.62
C LEU A 49 -7.36 12.12 8.29
N ALA A 50 -6.82 12.03 9.50
CA ALA A 50 -6.27 13.20 10.17
C ALA A 50 -4.75 13.04 10.25
N THR A 51 -4.04 14.02 9.73
CA THR A 51 -2.59 14.15 9.91
C THR A 51 -2.28 15.26 10.89
N SER A 52 -1.08 15.23 11.46
CA SER A 52 -0.63 16.31 12.33
C SER A 52 0.84 16.61 12.09
N PRO A 53 1.15 17.74 11.43
CA PRO A 53 2.54 18.10 11.13
C PRO A 53 3.32 18.55 12.38
N ASP A 54 2.64 18.80 13.50
CA ASP A 54 3.20 19.41 14.72
C ASP A 54 3.04 18.53 15.97
N GLY A 55 2.85 17.22 15.80
CA GLY A 55 2.79 16.27 16.92
C GLY A 55 1.49 16.31 17.72
N GLY A 56 0.41 16.85 17.14
CA GLY A 56 -0.96 16.72 17.64
C GLY A 56 -1.66 18.04 17.96
N ILE A 57 -0.99 19.19 17.82
CA ILE A 57 -1.57 20.51 18.14
C ILE A 57 -2.55 20.92 17.04
N TYR A 58 -2.13 20.79 15.79
CA TYR A 58 -2.97 20.96 14.61
C TYR A 58 -3.32 19.59 14.03
N ARG A 59 -4.62 19.31 13.91
CA ARG A 59 -5.12 18.20 13.10
C ARG A 59 -5.53 18.72 11.73
N ASN A 60 -4.81 18.28 10.71
CA ASN A 60 -5.12 18.54 9.34
C ASN A 60 -6.09 17.47 8.81
N PRO A 61 -7.30 17.84 8.36
CA PRO A 61 -8.21 16.89 7.74
C PRO A 61 -7.79 16.60 6.29
N ASP A 62 -7.63 15.33 6.00
CA ASP A 62 -7.40 14.79 4.66
C ASP A 62 -8.65 14.00 4.22
N PRO A 63 -9.63 14.63 3.55
CA PRO A 63 -10.77 13.91 2.97
C PRO A 63 -10.31 12.77 2.06
N THR A 64 -10.87 11.59 2.31
CA THR A 64 -10.52 10.34 1.64
C THR A 64 -11.77 9.73 1.02
N GLN A 65 -11.79 9.61 -0.29
CA GLN A 65 -12.85 8.91 -1.03
C GLN A 65 -12.33 7.55 -1.47
N VAL A 66 -13.07 6.49 -1.16
CA VAL A 66 -12.83 5.17 -1.75
C VAL A 66 -13.54 5.13 -3.10
N ILE A 67 -12.81 4.83 -4.17
CA ILE A 67 -13.32 4.84 -5.55
C ILE A 67 -13.20 3.48 -6.25
N LEU A 68 -12.48 2.54 -5.66
CA LEU A 68 -12.27 1.21 -6.19
C LEU A 68 -12.09 0.21 -5.04
N VAL A 69 -12.78 -0.92 -5.13
CA VAL A 69 -12.46 -2.14 -4.37
C VAL A 69 -12.51 -3.31 -5.34
N GLY A 70 -11.38 -3.97 -5.55
CA GLY A 70 -11.26 -5.03 -6.55
C GLY A 70 -10.09 -5.96 -6.34
N GLY A 71 -9.78 -6.75 -7.35
CA GLY A 71 -8.63 -7.65 -7.38
C GLY A 71 -7.72 -7.33 -8.56
N VAL A 72 -6.41 -7.55 -8.39
CA VAL A 72 -5.41 -7.46 -9.47
C VAL A 72 -4.40 -8.60 -9.39
N ASP A 73 -3.75 -8.89 -10.53
CA ASP A 73 -2.50 -9.65 -10.49
C ASP A 73 -1.38 -8.78 -9.91
N GLY A 74 -1.20 -8.86 -8.60
CA GLY A 74 -0.17 -8.11 -7.87
C GLY A 74 1.27 -8.55 -8.17
N ARG A 75 1.51 -9.62 -8.94
CA ARG A 75 2.87 -10.11 -9.23
C ARG A 75 3.68 -9.10 -10.04
N ALA A 76 3.03 -8.39 -10.97
CA ALA A 76 3.70 -7.39 -11.79
C ALA A 76 4.14 -6.15 -10.99
N VAL A 77 3.43 -5.86 -9.89
CA VAL A 77 3.83 -4.85 -8.90
C VAL A 77 4.95 -5.38 -8.01
N ALA A 78 4.82 -6.62 -7.52
CA ALA A 78 5.83 -7.29 -6.70
C ALA A 78 7.21 -7.31 -7.36
N ALA A 79 7.26 -7.65 -8.65
CA ALA A 79 8.48 -7.72 -9.44
C ALA A 79 9.20 -6.36 -9.55
N ARG A 80 8.45 -5.26 -9.52
CA ARG A 80 8.99 -3.89 -9.65
C ARG A 80 9.35 -3.24 -8.32
N LEU A 81 8.69 -3.62 -7.24
CA LEU A 81 8.94 -3.06 -5.90
C LEU A 81 10.03 -3.81 -5.11
N GLY A 82 10.64 -4.86 -5.68
CA GLY A 82 11.91 -5.49 -5.23
C GLY A 82 12.04 -5.92 -3.75
N GLY A 83 12.24 -7.22 -3.47
CA GLY A 83 12.73 -7.68 -2.15
C GLY A 83 11.83 -8.58 -1.28
N ALA A 84 10.77 -9.18 -1.81
CA ALA A 84 9.91 -10.16 -1.11
C ALA A 84 9.24 -11.13 -2.10
N ALA A 85 9.84 -11.28 -3.29
CA ALA A 85 9.27 -12.03 -4.38
C ALA A 85 8.82 -13.46 -3.99
N PRO A 86 9.55 -14.22 -3.16
CA PRO A 86 9.09 -15.52 -2.70
C PRO A 86 7.81 -15.47 -1.86
N GLU A 87 7.63 -14.44 -1.02
CA GLU A 87 6.44 -14.26 -0.19
C GLU A 87 5.22 -13.86 -1.01
N TRP A 88 5.39 -12.88 -1.90
CA TRP A 88 4.29 -12.45 -2.78
C TRP A 88 3.90 -13.53 -3.78
N VAL A 89 4.86 -14.35 -4.25
CA VAL A 89 4.55 -15.55 -5.05
C VAL A 89 3.73 -16.57 -4.25
N ARG A 90 4.05 -16.78 -2.96
CA ARG A 90 3.25 -17.65 -2.07
C ARG A 90 1.85 -17.09 -1.87
N LEU A 91 1.73 -15.77 -1.64
CA LEU A 91 0.45 -15.08 -1.49
C LEU A 91 -0.39 -15.19 -2.77
N GLY A 92 0.20 -14.96 -3.94
CA GLY A 92 -0.50 -15.04 -5.23
C GLY A 92 -1.00 -16.45 -5.62
N ARG A 93 -0.73 -17.48 -4.81
CA ARG A 93 -1.39 -18.80 -4.93
C ARG A 93 -2.77 -18.83 -4.26
N LEU A 94 -3.06 -17.86 -3.40
CA LEU A 94 -4.33 -17.73 -2.69
C LEU A 94 -5.39 -16.99 -3.52
N GLY A 95 -4.98 -16.28 -4.58
CA GLY A 95 -5.88 -15.56 -5.49
C GLY A 95 -5.26 -14.25 -5.98
N ASP A 96 -6.13 -13.38 -6.52
CA ASP A 96 -5.79 -12.01 -6.89
C ASP A 96 -5.57 -11.16 -5.63
N PHE A 97 -4.63 -10.22 -5.70
CA PHE A 97 -4.36 -9.30 -4.61
C PHE A 97 -5.51 -8.30 -4.52
N ALA A 98 -6.03 -8.08 -3.32
CA ALA A 98 -7.08 -7.10 -3.13
C ALA A 98 -6.50 -5.69 -3.30
N VAL A 99 -7.28 -4.80 -3.93
CA VAL A 99 -6.92 -3.41 -4.15
C VAL A 99 -8.02 -2.52 -3.61
N VAL A 100 -7.61 -1.54 -2.80
CA VAL A 100 -8.47 -0.41 -2.40
C VAL A 100 -7.90 0.85 -3.03
N GLY A 101 -8.68 1.48 -3.91
CA GLY A 101 -8.32 2.74 -4.55
C GLY A 101 -8.94 3.92 -3.83
N LEU A 102 -8.11 4.91 -3.54
CA LEU A 102 -8.41 6.09 -2.75
C LEU A 102 -8.15 7.36 -3.58
N ARG A 103 -9.01 8.37 -3.41
CA ARG A 103 -8.68 9.76 -3.72
C ARG A 103 -8.48 10.49 -2.40
N LEU A 104 -7.24 10.90 -2.16
CA LEU A 104 -6.86 11.74 -1.03
C LEU A 104 -6.87 13.20 -1.46
N HIS A 105 -7.25 14.08 -0.54
CA HIS A 105 -7.16 15.51 -0.72
C HIS A 105 -6.69 16.14 0.58
N ASN A 106 -5.72 17.05 0.52
CA ASN A 106 -5.35 17.86 1.67
C ASN A 106 -6.23 19.11 1.71
N ALA A 107 -7.21 19.13 2.62
CA ALA A 107 -8.16 20.24 2.74
C ALA A 107 -7.74 21.30 3.77
N GLY A 108 -6.62 21.12 4.47
CA GLY A 108 -6.15 22.09 5.46
C GLY A 108 -5.14 23.08 4.91
N LYS A 109 -4.37 23.65 5.85
CA LYS A 109 -3.49 24.80 5.61
C LYS A 109 -2.01 24.46 5.64
N ALA A 110 -1.64 23.23 5.96
CA ALA A 110 -0.27 22.74 6.04
C ALA A 110 -0.12 21.48 5.18
N GLY A 111 1.11 21.13 4.81
CA GLY A 111 1.38 19.84 4.16
C GLY A 111 0.91 18.67 5.04
N SER A 112 0.47 17.60 4.40
CA SER A 112 0.05 16.37 5.06
C SER A 112 0.78 15.15 4.49
N ASP A 113 1.02 14.20 5.38
CA ASP A 113 1.63 12.91 5.07
C ASP A 113 0.77 11.81 5.71
N PRO A 114 -0.45 11.55 5.20
CA PRO A 114 -1.29 10.48 5.72
C PRO A 114 -0.57 9.15 5.67
N GLU A 115 -0.33 8.55 6.84
CA GLU A 115 0.16 7.19 6.98
C GLU A 115 -0.95 6.23 6.54
N LEU A 116 -0.61 5.32 5.61
CA LEU A 116 -1.56 4.41 4.98
C LEU A 116 -1.28 2.93 5.28
N ASP A 117 -0.13 2.65 5.88
CA ASP A 117 0.32 1.31 6.27
C ASP A 117 -0.51 0.70 7.42
N ASP A 118 -1.22 1.54 8.18
CA ASP A 118 -2.09 1.11 9.29
C ASP A 118 -3.56 0.85 8.88
N LEU A 119 -3.91 1.13 7.62
CA LEU A 119 -5.25 0.95 7.07
C LEU A 119 -5.50 -0.52 6.77
N GLN A 120 -6.44 -1.12 7.48
CA GLN A 120 -6.65 -2.56 7.52
C GLN A 120 -7.89 -2.99 6.75
N VAL A 121 -7.83 -4.19 6.19
CA VAL A 121 -9.02 -4.99 5.87
C VAL A 121 -9.28 -5.93 7.04
N ALA A 122 -10.56 -6.22 7.31
CA ALA A 122 -10.92 -7.14 8.37
C ALA A 122 -10.33 -8.55 8.12
N SER A 123 -9.70 -9.11 9.16
CA SER A 123 -8.93 -10.35 9.09
C SER A 123 -9.79 -11.59 8.91
N ASP A 124 -11.09 -11.51 9.18
CA ASP A 124 -12.05 -12.57 8.85
C ASP A 124 -12.16 -12.77 7.33
N LEU A 125 -11.67 -11.87 6.49
CA LEU A 125 -11.57 -12.08 5.05
C LEU A 125 -10.28 -12.81 4.63
N ALA A 126 -9.43 -13.23 5.57
CA ALA A 126 -8.25 -14.04 5.26
C ALA A 126 -8.65 -15.43 4.71
N PRO A 127 -7.98 -15.94 3.65
CA PRO A 127 -8.16 -17.31 3.20
C PRO A 127 -7.84 -18.30 4.33
N ALA A 128 -8.60 -19.40 4.44
CA ALA A 128 -8.45 -20.35 5.55
C ALA A 128 -7.01 -20.94 5.67
N ALA A 129 -6.29 -21.04 4.55
CA ALA A 129 -4.89 -21.49 4.53
C ALA A 129 -3.88 -20.45 5.07
N ALA A 130 -4.31 -19.20 5.28
CA ALA A 130 -3.48 -18.08 5.69
C ALA A 130 -3.62 -17.74 7.19
N ASP A 131 -4.64 -18.27 7.86
CA ASP A 131 -4.88 -18.08 9.29
C ASP A 131 -3.84 -18.79 10.19
N ALA A 132 -3.03 -19.68 9.61
CA ALA A 132 -1.97 -20.41 10.30
C ALA A 132 -0.65 -20.41 9.51
N GLY A 133 0.47 -20.49 10.24
CA GLY A 133 1.80 -20.60 9.65
C GLY A 133 2.45 -19.25 9.26
N PRO A 134 3.47 -19.28 8.39
CA PRO A 134 4.34 -18.13 8.13
C PRO A 134 3.71 -17.04 7.25
N LEU A 135 2.44 -17.16 6.87
CA LEU A 135 1.71 -16.10 6.15
C LEU A 135 0.83 -15.27 7.10
N ARG A 136 0.62 -15.74 8.33
CA ARG A 136 -0.30 -15.14 9.31
C ARG A 136 0.03 -13.68 9.62
N HIS A 137 1.30 -13.28 9.56
CA HIS A 137 1.72 -11.90 9.82
C HIS A 137 1.22 -10.89 8.78
N TYR A 138 0.74 -11.35 7.61
CA TYR A 138 0.08 -10.48 6.63
C TYR A 138 -1.43 -10.36 6.82
N TYR A 139 -2.04 -11.24 7.61
CA TYR A 139 -3.51 -11.37 7.70
C TYR A 139 -4.07 -11.03 9.08
N HIS A 140 -3.25 -11.02 10.14
CA HIS A 140 -3.71 -10.81 11.50
C HIS A 140 -2.87 -9.76 12.23
N PRO A 141 -3.18 -8.46 12.09
CA PRO A 141 -4.21 -7.83 11.22
C PRO A 141 -3.85 -7.83 9.71
N THR A 142 -4.85 -7.66 8.82
CA THR A 142 -4.60 -7.63 7.36
C THR A 142 -4.24 -6.22 6.89
N PHE A 143 -2.94 -5.98 6.72
CA PHE A 143 -2.36 -4.69 6.31
C PHE A 143 -2.01 -4.65 4.82
N PRO A 144 -1.88 -3.45 4.23
CA PRO A 144 -1.42 -3.34 2.85
C PRO A 144 0.03 -3.82 2.76
N LEU A 145 0.35 -4.43 1.63
CA LEU A 145 1.69 -4.85 1.25
C LEU A 145 2.45 -3.72 0.54
N ALA A 146 1.73 -2.86 -0.18
CA ALA A 146 2.28 -1.76 -0.95
C ALA A 146 1.24 -0.68 -1.22
N ALA A 147 1.75 0.53 -1.47
CA ALA A 147 0.99 1.66 -1.97
C ALA A 147 1.53 2.08 -3.33
N LEU A 148 0.64 2.46 -4.24
CA LEU A 148 0.94 3.09 -5.52
C LEU A 148 0.20 4.43 -5.58
N ALA A 149 0.88 5.55 -5.84
CA ALA A 149 0.25 6.86 -5.80
C ALA A 149 0.69 7.78 -6.95
N THR A 150 -0.17 8.71 -7.35
CA THR A 150 0.19 9.77 -8.31
C THR A 150 1.12 10.84 -7.72
N ALA A 151 1.31 10.82 -6.40
CA ALA A 151 2.25 11.66 -5.67
C ALA A 151 3.40 10.82 -5.09
N PRO A 152 4.57 11.44 -4.81
CA PRO A 152 5.69 10.74 -4.18
C PRO A 152 5.28 10.09 -2.85
N ILE A 153 5.77 8.87 -2.62
CA ILE A 153 5.55 8.13 -1.39
C ILE A 153 6.78 8.28 -0.49
N ASN A 154 6.56 8.59 0.79
CA ASN A 154 7.58 8.67 1.83
C ASN A 154 7.39 7.56 2.89
N GLY A 155 8.45 7.29 3.66
CA GLY A 155 8.39 6.41 4.83
C GLY A 155 7.67 5.08 4.61
N GLN A 156 6.71 4.78 5.49
CA GLN A 156 5.86 3.58 5.50
C GLN A 156 4.58 3.80 4.69
N CYS A 157 4.69 3.99 3.37
CA CYS A 157 3.53 4.26 2.50
C CYS A 157 2.79 5.59 2.75
N GLY A 158 3.45 6.59 3.32
CA GLY A 158 2.89 7.94 3.45
C GLY A 158 2.88 8.68 2.11
N VAL A 159 1.85 9.47 1.84
CA VAL A 159 1.73 10.24 0.58
C VAL A 159 1.78 11.73 0.90
N HIS A 160 2.85 12.40 0.46
CA HIS A 160 2.96 13.84 0.71
C HIS A 160 1.98 14.63 -0.15
N LEU A 161 1.20 15.51 0.48
CA LEU A 161 0.26 16.41 -0.17
C LEU A 161 0.44 17.84 0.36
N ASP A 162 0.75 18.78 -0.52
CA ASP A 162 0.66 20.20 -0.18
C ASP A 162 -0.82 20.64 0.00
N PRO A 163 -1.09 21.75 0.70
CA PRO A 163 -2.45 22.29 0.82
C PRO A 163 -3.17 22.42 -0.52
N GLY A 164 -4.38 21.85 -0.61
CA GLY A 164 -5.22 21.87 -1.80
C GLY A 164 -4.86 20.81 -2.86
N GLN A 165 -3.81 20.01 -2.67
CA GLN A 165 -3.48 18.93 -3.60
C GLN A 165 -4.35 17.70 -3.38
N SER A 166 -4.41 16.87 -4.43
CA SER A 166 -5.03 15.56 -4.39
C SER A 166 -4.13 14.52 -5.03
N ALA A 167 -4.24 13.28 -4.54
CA ALA A 167 -3.59 12.13 -5.14
C ALA A 167 -4.57 10.95 -5.28
N LEU A 168 -4.39 10.18 -6.35
CA LEU A 168 -4.86 8.81 -6.39
C LEU A 168 -3.86 7.96 -5.61
N VAL A 169 -4.38 7.06 -4.76
CA VAL A 169 -3.59 6.05 -4.09
C VAL A 169 -4.25 4.69 -4.26
N LEU A 170 -3.48 3.66 -4.56
CA LEU A 170 -3.92 2.27 -4.62
C LEU A 170 -3.16 1.50 -3.54
N LEU A 171 -3.90 0.97 -2.58
CA LEU A 171 -3.39 0.09 -1.55
C LEU A 171 -3.58 -1.35 -1.98
N LEU A 172 -2.48 -2.09 -2.07
CA LEU A 172 -2.47 -3.51 -2.41
C LEU A 172 -2.43 -4.32 -1.12
N TYR A 173 -3.38 -5.21 -0.94
CA TYR A 173 -3.49 -6.14 0.17
C TYR A 173 -3.22 -7.57 -0.30
N PRO A 174 -2.91 -8.51 0.61
CA PRO A 174 -2.91 -9.93 0.29
C PRO A 174 -4.26 -10.38 -0.31
N PRO A 175 -4.30 -11.50 -1.05
CA PRO A 175 -5.56 -12.05 -1.55
C PRO A 175 -6.56 -12.35 -0.44
N LEU A 176 -7.81 -11.92 -0.63
CA LEU A 176 -8.90 -12.10 0.33
C LEU A 176 -9.84 -13.22 -0.11
N ARG A 177 -10.61 -13.77 0.83
CA ARG A 177 -11.75 -14.63 0.52
C ARG A 177 -12.77 -13.85 -0.30
N PRO A 178 -13.41 -14.48 -1.29
CA PRO A 178 -14.51 -13.85 -2.01
C PRO A 178 -15.63 -13.43 -1.05
N SER A 179 -16.08 -12.19 -1.19
CA SER A 179 -17.19 -11.62 -0.43
C SER A 179 -17.97 -10.63 -1.30
N ALA A 180 -19.16 -10.22 -0.86
CA ALA A 180 -19.93 -9.17 -1.53
C ALA A 180 -19.38 -7.76 -1.21
N SER A 181 -18.70 -7.63 -0.08
CA SER A 181 -18.13 -6.38 0.43
C SER A 181 -16.92 -6.68 1.33
N ILE A 182 -16.06 -5.69 1.52
CA ILE A 182 -14.99 -5.73 2.52
C ILE A 182 -15.31 -4.77 3.66
N VAL A 183 -14.81 -5.07 4.86
CA VAL A 183 -14.72 -4.09 5.95
C VAL A 183 -13.30 -3.53 5.93
N TRP A 184 -13.17 -2.23 5.74
CA TRP A 184 -11.89 -1.53 5.62
C TRP A 184 -11.86 -0.34 6.57
N GLY A 185 -10.73 -0.10 7.24
CA GLY A 185 -10.69 0.95 8.25
C GLY A 185 -9.33 1.14 8.91
N ARG A 186 -9.32 1.99 9.93
CA ARG A 186 -8.17 2.21 10.81
C ARG A 186 -8.61 1.91 12.24
N TYR A 187 -7.83 1.10 12.95
CA TYR A 187 -8.17 0.69 14.31
C TYR A 187 -8.46 1.90 15.20
N GLN A 188 -9.57 1.84 15.95
CA GLN A 188 -10.08 2.91 16.84
C GLN A 188 -10.46 4.25 16.17
N ASP A 189 -10.30 4.41 14.86
CA ASP A 189 -10.66 5.65 14.16
C ASP A 189 -11.92 5.50 13.31
N PHE A 190 -11.95 4.54 12.37
CA PHE A 190 -13.11 4.34 11.51
C PHE A 190 -13.16 2.93 10.91
N ALA A 191 -14.36 2.51 10.49
CA ALA A 191 -14.57 1.33 9.68
C ALA A 191 -15.66 1.60 8.64
N LEU A 192 -15.43 1.20 7.40
CA LEU A 192 -16.35 1.30 6.28
C LEU A 192 -16.64 -0.09 5.73
N THR A 193 -17.91 -0.38 5.47
CA THR A 193 -18.32 -1.53 4.66
C THR A 193 -18.39 -1.09 3.21
N LEU A 194 -17.49 -1.61 2.37
CA LEU A 194 -17.31 -1.17 0.99
C LEU A 194 -17.72 -2.27 0.01
N PRO A 195 -18.62 -2.01 -0.95
CA PRO A 195 -18.93 -2.97 -2.01
C PRO A 195 -17.74 -3.12 -2.96
N HIS A 196 -17.63 -4.29 -3.59
CA HIS A 196 -16.72 -4.45 -4.73
C HIS A 196 -17.20 -3.64 -5.95
N GLY A 197 -16.25 -3.17 -6.76
CA GLY A 197 -16.50 -2.40 -7.97
C GLY A 197 -15.72 -1.09 -7.98
N GLY A 198 -16.20 -0.13 -8.77
CA GLY A 198 -15.53 1.15 -8.97
C GLY A 198 -14.47 1.12 -10.06
N ALA A 199 -13.66 2.18 -10.12
CA ALA A 199 -12.67 2.39 -11.16
C ALA A 199 -11.58 3.37 -10.71
N VAL A 200 -10.47 3.41 -11.43
CA VAL A 200 -9.47 4.49 -11.31
C VAL A 200 -9.69 5.55 -12.41
N PRO A 201 -9.25 6.81 -12.20
CA PRO A 201 -9.27 7.82 -13.26
C PRO A 201 -8.51 7.34 -14.50
N ALA A 202 -9.11 7.54 -15.68
CA ALA A 202 -8.53 7.09 -16.95
C ALA A 202 -7.19 7.77 -17.30
N ASP A 203 -6.94 8.93 -16.71
CA ASP A 203 -5.78 9.81 -16.91
C ASP A 203 -4.74 9.71 -15.79
N ALA A 204 -4.85 8.73 -14.88
CA ALA A 204 -3.98 8.61 -13.71
C ALA A 204 -2.48 8.46 -14.02
N GLY A 205 -2.11 8.04 -15.23
CA GLY A 205 -0.71 8.00 -15.68
C GLY A 205 0.17 7.02 -14.90
N ASP A 206 1.39 7.46 -14.59
CA ASP A 206 2.36 6.68 -13.81
C ASP A 206 2.17 6.89 -12.31
N LEU A 207 2.32 5.81 -11.54
CA LEU A 207 2.22 5.79 -10.09
C LEU A 207 3.59 5.54 -9.47
N PHE A 208 3.96 6.33 -8.49
CA PHE A 208 5.06 6.02 -7.57
C PHE A 208 4.65 4.84 -6.71
N GLY A 209 5.50 3.82 -6.61
CA GLY A 209 5.23 2.66 -5.77
C GLY A 209 6.21 2.51 -4.63
N ALA A 210 5.70 2.11 -3.47
CA ALA A 210 6.48 1.75 -2.30
C ALA A 210 5.87 0.55 -1.57
N ARG A 211 6.70 -0.15 -0.79
CA ARG A 211 6.25 -1.20 0.11
C ARG A 211 5.72 -0.59 1.39
N CYS A 212 4.70 -1.21 1.97
CA CYS A 212 4.21 -0.84 3.28
C CYS A 212 4.75 -1.83 4.31
N THR A 213 5.21 -1.31 5.45
CA THR A 213 5.49 -2.14 6.61
C THR A 213 4.39 -1.89 7.62
N PRO A 214 3.71 -2.92 8.14
CA PRO A 214 2.74 -2.75 9.19
C PRO A 214 3.32 -1.99 10.39
N PRO A 215 2.52 -1.18 11.10
CA PRO A 215 2.92 -0.55 12.34
C PRO A 215 3.46 -1.60 13.31
N GLN A 216 4.66 -1.38 13.84
CA GLN A 216 5.19 -2.25 14.89
C GLN A 216 4.46 -1.96 16.20
N PRO A 217 4.13 -2.97 17.02
CA PRO A 217 3.70 -2.71 18.38
C PRO A 217 4.76 -1.85 19.08
N PRO A 218 4.38 -0.89 19.94
CA PRO A 218 5.37 -0.18 20.74
C PRO A 218 6.20 -1.18 21.55
N PRO A 219 7.51 -0.93 21.75
CA PRO A 219 8.33 -1.78 22.59
C PRO A 219 7.69 -1.87 23.98
N ALA A 220 7.55 -3.10 24.46
CA ALA A 220 7.01 -3.42 25.77
C ALA A 220 7.89 -2.86 26.91
#